data_AF-A0A5J6Q6G5-F1
#
_entry.id   AF-A0A5J6Q6G5-F1
#
_cell.length_a   1.000
_cell.length_b   1.000
_cell.length_c   1.000
_cell.angle_alpha   90.00
_cell.angle_beta   90.00
_cell.angle_gamma   90.00
#
_symmetry.space_group_name_H-M   'P 1'
#
loop_
_entity.id
_entity.type
_entity.pdbx_description
1 polymer ?
#
loop_
_entity_poly.entity_id
_entity_poly.type
_entity_poly.pdbx_seq_one_letter_code
_entity_poly.pdbx_strand_id
1 'polypeptide(L)' 'MVVASLSLLAQLPEAYRAFAPMVDILPVIPLFFLLLAFVWQASVGFR' A
#
# COMPACT_ATOMS: atom_id res chain seq x y z
N MET A 1 -1.81 3.97 -25.50
CA MET A 1 -2.37 4.40 -24.20
C MET A 1 -2.20 3.21 -23.25
N VAL A 2 -1.10 3.19 -22.49
CA VAL A 2 -0.78 2.04 -21.63
C VAL A 2 -1.74 2.07 -20.44
N VAL A 3 -2.69 1.15 -20.43
CA VAL A 3 -3.43 0.79 -19.21
C VAL A 3 -2.38 0.29 -18.23
N ALA A 4 -2.36 0.83 -17.02
CA ALA A 4 -1.41 0.47 -15.97
C ALA A 4 -1.49 -1.03 -15.67
N SER A 5 -0.62 -1.82 -16.30
CA SER A 5 -0.42 -3.22 -15.96
C SER A 5 0.23 -3.28 -14.57
N LEU A 6 -0.48 -3.80 -13.57
CA LEU A 6 0.07 -4.16 -12.26
C LEU A 6 1.01 -5.37 -12.38
N SER A 7 2.09 -5.23 -13.15
CA SER A 7 3.11 -6.26 -13.34
C SER A 7 4.08 -6.28 -12.15
N LEU A 8 3.58 -6.60 -10.94
CA LEU A 8 4.34 -6.63 -9.68
C LEU A 8 4.82 -8.02 -9.26
N LEU A 9 4.74 -9.03 -10.14
CA LEU A 9 5.06 -10.43 -9.82
C LEU A 9 6.51 -10.80 -10.18
N ALA A 10 7.48 -9.98 -9.76
CA ALA A 10 8.88 -10.38 -9.74
C ALA A 10 9.18 -11.03 -8.38
N GLN A 11 9.83 -12.20 -8.37
CA GLN A 11 10.28 -12.81 -7.13
C GLN A 11 11.29 -11.88 -6.44
N LEU A 12 11.16 -11.73 -5.12
CA LEU A 12 12.17 -11.04 -4.32
C LEU A 12 13.52 -11.77 -4.44
N PRO A 13 14.64 -11.05 -4.37
CA PRO A 13 15.96 -11.68 -4.26
C PRO A 13 16.02 -12.60 -3.03
N GLU A 14 16.92 -13.59 -3.05
CA GLU A 14 16.89 -14.68 -2.06
C GLU A 14 16.97 -14.18 -0.60
N ALA A 15 17.81 -13.19 -0.34
CA ALA A 15 17.94 -12.57 0.98
C ALA A 15 16.64 -11.92 1.51
N TYR A 16 15.68 -11.61 0.64
CA TYR A 16 14.44 -10.92 0.98
C TYR A 16 13.18 -11.79 0.88
N ARG A 17 13.30 -13.07 0.48
CA ARG A 17 12.12 -13.96 0.32
C ARG A 17 11.27 -14.06 1.58
N ALA A 18 11.87 -14.02 2.76
CA ALA A 18 11.15 -14.05 4.04
C ALA A 18 10.18 -12.86 4.23
N PHE A 19 10.40 -11.74 3.52
CA PHE A 19 9.57 -10.54 3.58
C PHE A 19 8.52 -10.46 2.46
N ALA A 20 8.41 -11.48 1.61
CA ALA A 20 7.40 -11.51 0.54
C ALA A 20 5.98 -11.19 1.05
N PRO A 21 5.49 -11.79 2.15
CA PRO A 21 4.15 -11.47 2.67
C PRO A 21 3.98 -10.01 3.09
N MET A 22 5.04 -9.33 3.53
CA MET A 22 5.00 -7.90 3.87
C MET A 22 4.97 -7.05 2.59
N VAL A 23 5.78 -7.39 1.59
CA VAL A 23 5.83 -6.68 0.29
C VAL A 23 4.50 -6.77 -0.43
N ASP A 24 3.81 -7.90 -0.34
CA ASP A 24 2.47 -8.11 -0.90
C ASP A 24 1.43 -7.11 -0.35
N ILE A 25 1.64 -6.58 0.86
CA ILE A 25 0.74 -5.62 1.51
C ILE A 25 1.09 -4.16 1.16
N LEU A 26 2.34 -3.85 0.80
CA LEU A 26 2.79 -2.47 0.53
C LEU A 26 1.92 -1.70 -0.49
N PRO A 27 1.38 -2.31 -1.57
CA PRO A 27 0.51 -1.62 -2.51
C PRO A 27 -0.76 -1.03 -1.90
N VAL A 28 -1.19 -1.50 -0.72
CA VAL A 28 -2.38 -0.99 -0.03
C VAL A 28 -2.12 0.31 0.76
N ILE A 29 -0.86 0.66 1.02
CA ILE A 29 -0.47 1.83 1.84
C ILE A 29 -1.13 3.15 1.38
N PRO A 30 -1.23 3.47 0.07
CA PRO A 30 -1.91 4.68 -0.38
C PRO A 30 -3.37 4.79 0.11
N LEU A 31 -4.09 3.66 0.20
CA LEU A 31 -5.44 3.63 0.74
C LEU A 31 -5.44 3.93 2.25
N PHE A 32 -4.45 3.45 3.00
CA PHE A 32 -4.34 3.80 4.42
C PHE A 32 -4.10 5.29 4.66
N PHE A 33 -3.38 5.99 3.78
CA PHE A 33 -3.25 7.45 3.87
C PHE A 33 -4.57 8.18 3.62
N LEU A 34 -5.37 7.71 2.65
CA LEU A 34 -6.72 8.23 2.44
C LEU A 34 -7.58 8.02 3.69
N LEU A 35 -7.58 6.81 4.25
CA LEU A 35 -8.35 6.49 5.47
C LEU A 35 -7.84 7.30 6.67
N LEU A 36 -6.53 7.51 6.79
CA LEU A 36 -5.92 8.32 7.83
C LEU A 36 -6.40 9.77 7.77
N ALA A 37 -6.64 10.33 6.59
CA ALA A 37 -7.22 11.67 6.46
C ALA A 37 -8.61 11.76 7.11
N PHE A 38 -9.44 10.72 6.97
CA PHE A 38 -10.75 10.65 7.64
C PHE A 38 -10.60 10.43 9.16
N VAL A 39 -9.64 9.61 9.60
CA VAL A 39 -9.34 9.44 11.04
C VAL A 39 -8.91 10.76 11.65
N TRP A 40 -8.03 11.49 10.97
CA TRP A 40 -7.60 12.82 11.39
C TRP A 40 -8.78 13.79 11.47
N GLN A 41 -9.60 13.87 10.42
CA GLN A 41 -10.78 14.71 10.42
C GLN A 41 -11.78 14.34 11.52
N ALA A 42 -12.02 13.05 11.76
CA ALA A 42 -12.86 12.58 12.85
C ALA A 42 -12.31 12.99 14.23
N SER A 43 -10.99 12.96 14.45
CA SER A 43 -10.37 13.37 15.71
C SER A 43 -10.52 14.85 16.03
N VAL A 44 -10.69 15.69 15.01
CA VAL A 44 -10.95 17.13 15.16
C VAL A 44 -12.43 17.49 14.94
N GLY A 45 -13.31 16.50 14.78
CA GLY A 45 -14.75 16.69 14.67
C GLY A 45 -15.24 17.21 13.32
N PHE A 46 -14.53 16.93 12.22
CA PHE A 46 -14.87 17.36 10.86
C PHE A 46 -15.11 18.89 10.76
N ARG A 47 -14.21 19.66 11.35
CA ARG A 47 -14.19 21.12 11.29
C ARG A 47 -13.40 21.62 10.08
#